data_AF-A0A1A3CVX7-F1
#
_entry.id   AF-A0A1A3CVX7-F1
#
_cell.length_a   1.000
_cell.length_b   1.000
_cell.length_c   1.000
_cell.angle_alpha   90.00
_cell.angle_beta   90.00
_cell.angle_gamma   90.00
#
_symmetry.space_group_name_H-M   'P 1'
#
loop_
_entity.id
_entity.type
_entity.pdbx_description
1 polymer ?
#
loop_
_entity_poly.entity_id
_entity_poly.type
_entity_poly.pdbx_seq_one_letter_code
_entity_poly.pdbx_strand_id
1 'polypeptide(L)'
;MLVGAAQSGEVTSMGLHYANGGPGPATRLLRVDAAGDGDFTAWRSAPAFAWQPKGGWKPYSLAQLDILCLGEYAMIDESDVLEVQHQILLQHMRFHSSS
;
A
#
# COMPACT_ATOMS: atom_id res chain seq x y z
N MET A 1 -37.34 16.38 15.79
CA MET A 1 -37.11 15.64 14.53
C MET A 1 -35.63 15.42 14.39
N LEU A 2 -35.17 14.17 14.44
CA LEU A 2 -33.80 13.80 14.10
C LEU A 2 -33.64 13.87 12.58
N VAL A 3 -32.67 14.64 12.10
CA VAL A 3 -32.14 14.47 10.74
C VAL A 3 -30.70 14.01 10.92
N GLY A 4 -30.47 12.75 10.60
CA GLY A 4 -29.22 12.04 10.84
C GLY A 4 -28.05 12.72 10.14
N ALA A 5 -26.97 12.90 10.90
CA ALA A 5 -25.66 13.22 10.34
C ALA A 5 -25.27 12.06 9.41
N ALA A 6 -25.21 12.33 8.10
CA ALA A 6 -24.52 11.46 7.17
C ALA A 6 -23.07 11.37 7.66
N GLN A 7 -22.68 10.21 8.15
CA GLN A 7 -21.30 9.91 8.51
C GLN A 7 -20.48 10.12 7.25
N SER A 8 -19.68 11.19 7.22
CA SER A 8 -18.58 11.34 6.27
C SER A 8 -17.67 10.14 6.49
N GLY A 9 -17.81 9.12 5.65
CA GLY A 9 -16.92 7.96 5.68
C GLY A 9 -15.49 8.47 5.57
N GLU A 10 -14.74 8.35 6.66
CA GLU A 10 -13.33 8.70 6.67
C GLU A 10 -12.62 7.74 5.70
N VAL A 11 -12.04 8.30 4.63
CA VAL A 11 -11.17 7.52 3.75
C VAL A 11 -9.91 7.26 4.55
N THR A 12 -9.76 6.03 5.04
CA THR A 12 -8.56 5.61 5.77
C THR A 12 -7.54 5.16 4.74
N SER A 13 -6.48 5.95 4.55
CA SER A 13 -5.36 5.54 3.68
C SER A 13 -4.51 4.50 4.41
N MET A 14 -4.62 3.25 4.01
CA MET A 14 -3.80 2.16 4.54
C MET A 14 -2.75 1.70 3.52
N GLY A 15 -1.50 1.63 3.98
CA GLY A 15 -0.37 1.11 3.20
C GLY A 15 -0.15 -0.38 3.46
N LEU A 16 0.03 -1.15 2.40
CA LEU A 16 0.42 -2.56 2.44
C LEU A 16 1.81 -2.70 1.84
N HIS A 17 2.74 -3.33 2.55
CA HIS A 17 4.08 -3.59 2.02
C HIS A 17 4.34 -5.08 1.86
N TYR A 18 5.22 -5.39 0.92
CA TYR A 18 5.64 -6.75 0.57
C TYR A 18 7.16 -6.85 0.69
N ALA A 19 7.60 -7.83 1.49
CA ALA A 19 8.96 -8.35 1.47
C ALA A 19 8.94 -9.66 0.70
N ASN A 20 9.96 -9.92 -0.12
CA ASN A 20 10.01 -11.01 -1.10
C ASN A 20 10.18 -12.40 -0.45
N GLY A 21 9.23 -12.82 0.40
CA GLY A 21 9.12 -14.15 1.00
C GLY A 21 10.27 -14.62 1.88
N GLY A 22 10.96 -13.70 2.54
CA GLY A 22 12.07 -14.05 3.45
C GLY A 22 12.56 -12.87 4.28
N PRO A 23 13.54 -13.10 5.19
CA PRO A 23 14.16 -12.03 5.96
C PRO A 23 14.92 -11.08 5.03
N GLY A 24 14.33 -9.94 4.72
CA GLY A 24 14.89 -8.94 3.83
C GLY A 24 14.04 -7.67 3.78
N PRO A 25 14.59 -6.56 3.26
CA PRO A 25 13.86 -5.30 3.11
C PRO A 25 12.67 -5.48 2.15
N ALA A 26 11.62 -4.68 2.38
CA ALA A 26 10.46 -4.63 1.50
C ALA A 26 10.90 -4.31 0.07
N THR A 27 10.35 -5.02 -0.91
CA THR A 27 10.64 -4.82 -2.34
C THR A 27 9.52 -4.10 -3.05
N ARG A 28 8.32 -4.06 -2.46
CA ARG A 28 7.14 -3.42 -3.02
C ARG A 28 6.29 -2.80 -1.91
N LEU A 29 5.74 -1.63 -2.20
CA LEU A 29 4.83 -0.90 -1.33
C LEU A 29 3.59 -0.53 -2.15
N LEU A 30 2.44 -0.98 -1.69
CA LEU A 30 1.12 -0.78 -2.27
C LEU A 30 0.29 0.09 -1.31
N ARG A 31 -0.62 0.88 -1.86
CA ARG A 31 -1.61 1.63 -1.10
C ARG A 31 -2.97 1.40 -1.71
N VAL A 32 -3.98 1.18 -0.88
CA VAL A 32 -5.37 1.08 -1.30
C VAL A 32 -6.15 2.13 -0.51
N ASP A 33 -6.73 3.10 -1.21
CA ASP A 33 -7.47 4.20 -0.60
C ASP A 33 -8.96 3.80 -0.53
N ALA A 34 -9.30 2.97 0.46
CA ALA A 34 -10.64 2.44 0.70
C ALA A 34 -11.31 3.11 1.92
N ALA A 35 -12.64 3.00 2.02
CA ALA A 35 -13.33 3.37 3.25
C ALA A 35 -13.00 2.37 4.37
N GLY A 36 -12.81 2.87 5.60
CA GLY A 36 -12.43 2.06 6.77
C GLY A 36 -13.55 1.23 7.39
N ASP A 37 -14.74 1.17 6.77
CA ASP A 37 -15.91 0.46 7.31
C ASP A 37 -15.89 -1.06 7.11
N GLY A 38 -14.85 -1.58 6.47
CA GLY A 38 -14.67 -3.02 6.23
C GLY A 38 -15.50 -3.56 5.06
N ASP A 39 -16.09 -2.72 4.22
CA ASP A 39 -16.75 -3.17 2.99
C ASP A 39 -15.71 -3.70 1.98
N PHE A 40 -15.68 -5.03 1.84
CA PHE A 40 -14.80 -5.71 0.89
C PHE A 40 -15.05 -5.30 -0.57
N THR A 41 -16.28 -4.98 -0.95
CA THR A 41 -16.62 -4.55 -2.32
C THR A 41 -16.09 -3.14 -2.59
N ALA A 42 -16.23 -2.23 -1.62
CA ALA A 42 -15.63 -0.90 -1.66
C ALA A 42 -14.10 -1.00 -1.72
N TRP A 43 -13.48 -1.81 -0.86
CA TRP A 43 -12.04 -2.06 -0.89
C TRP A 43 -11.55 -2.61 -2.24
N ARG A 44 -12.28 -3.56 -2.81
CA ARG A 44 -11.92 -4.20 -4.10
C ARG A 44 -11.95 -3.23 -5.28
N SER A 45 -12.82 -2.22 -5.21
CA SER A 45 -12.99 -1.21 -6.26
C SER A 45 -12.24 0.10 -5.97
N ALA A 46 -11.62 0.20 -4.79
CA ALA A 46 -10.92 1.39 -4.34
C ALA A 46 -9.73 1.74 -5.26
N PRO A 47 -9.41 3.03 -5.42
CA PRO A 47 -8.17 3.46 -6.05
C PRO A 47 -6.97 2.85 -5.34
N ALA A 48 -6.02 2.37 -6.13
CA ALA A 48 -4.80 1.78 -5.61
C ALA A 48 -3.56 2.28 -6.33
N PHE A 49 -2.45 2.24 -5.60
CA PHE A 49 -1.18 2.81 -6.01
C PHE A 49 -0.03 1.90 -5.64
N ALA A 50 1.03 1.92 -6.45
CA ALA A 50 2.31 1.32 -6.13
C ALA A 50 3.35 2.44 -6.01
N TRP A 51 4.17 2.37 -4.97
CA TRP A 51 5.29 3.30 -4.82
C TRP A 51 6.51 2.82 -5.62
N GLN A 52 7.17 3.75 -6.31
CA GLN A 52 8.34 3.48 -7.14
C GLN A 52 9.52 4.39 -6.76
N PRO A 53 10.75 3.85 -6.63
CA PRO A 53 11.96 4.61 -6.28
C PRO A 53 12.20 5.89 -7.08
N LYS A 54 11.91 5.88 -8.38
CA LYS A 54 12.17 6.99 -9.30
C LYS A 54 10.94 7.85 -9.60
N GLY A 55 9.75 7.43 -9.15
CA GLY A 55 8.48 7.97 -9.62
C GLY A 55 7.46 8.30 -8.54
N GLY A 56 7.75 7.94 -7.27
CA GLY A 56 6.80 8.06 -6.17
C GLY A 56 5.58 7.16 -6.37
N TRP A 57 4.44 7.59 -5.85
CA TRP A 57 3.17 6.88 -5.99
C TRP A 57 2.65 6.95 -7.43
N LYS A 58 2.33 5.78 -7.99
CA LYS A 58 1.72 5.63 -9.32
C LYS A 58 0.46 4.79 -9.23
N PRO A 59 -0.61 5.13 -9.99
CA PRO A 59 -1.80 4.29 -10.05
C PRO A 59 -1.46 2.85 -10.42
N TYR A 60 -2.03 1.89 -9.69
CA TYR A 60 -1.80 0.46 -9.90
C TYR A 60 -3.07 -0.35 -9.62
N SER A 61 -3.81 -0.67 -10.68
CA SER A 61 -5.12 -1.35 -10.60
C SER A 61 -5.05 -2.83 -10.20
N LEU A 62 -3.85 -3.43 -10.17
CA LEU A 62 -3.66 -4.83 -9.79
C LEU A 62 -3.30 -5.00 -8.31
N ALA A 63 -3.21 -3.91 -7.53
CA ALA A 63 -2.78 -3.98 -6.14
C ALA A 63 -3.62 -4.95 -5.31
N GLN A 64 -4.95 -4.87 -5.38
CA GLN A 64 -5.85 -5.74 -4.63
C GLN A 64 -5.70 -7.22 -5.04
N LEU A 65 -5.48 -7.49 -6.32
CA LEU A 65 -5.23 -8.86 -6.80
C LEU A 65 -3.91 -9.39 -6.25
N ASP A 66 -2.85 -8.58 -6.35
CA ASP A 66 -1.54 -8.90 -5.81
C ASP A 66 -1.62 -9.17 -4.30
N ILE A 67 -2.35 -8.34 -3.54
CA ILE A 67 -2.60 -8.48 -2.09
C ILE A 67 -3.27 -9.82 -1.78
N LEU A 68 -4.29 -10.19 -2.54
CA LEU A 68 -5.04 -11.45 -2.35
C LEU A 68 -4.24 -12.69 -2.77
N CYS A 69 -3.39 -12.58 -3.78
CA CYS A 69 -2.71 -13.73 -4.39
C CYS A 69 -1.33 -14.05 -3.81
N LEU A 70 -0.57 -13.04 -3.34
CA LEU A 70 0.84 -13.24 -3.00
C LEU A 70 1.08 -13.68 -1.54
N GLY A 71 0.05 -13.73 -0.70
CA GLY A 71 0.06 -14.39 0.62
C GLY A 71 0.98 -13.79 1.70
N GLU A 72 1.97 -12.99 1.33
CA GLU A 72 3.03 -12.48 2.21
C GLU A 72 3.07 -10.95 2.21
N TYR A 73 2.00 -10.33 2.70
CA TYR A 73 1.97 -8.89 2.96
C TYR A 73 1.92 -8.62 4.44
N ALA A 74 2.57 -7.53 4.85
CA ALA A 74 2.34 -6.93 6.13
C ALA A 74 1.65 -5.57 5.94
N MET A 75 0.57 -5.40 6.69
CA MET A 75 -0.07 -4.11 6.86
C MET A 75 0.84 -3.22 7.69
N ILE A 76 1.00 -1.97 7.30
CA ILE A 76 1.77 -0.98 8.05
C ILE A 76 0.92 0.24 8.33
N ASP A 77 1.24 0.87 9.45
CA ASP A 77 0.74 2.19 9.78
C ASP A 77 1.33 3.25 8.84
N GLU A 78 0.59 4.33 8.67
CA GLU A 78 1.01 5.47 7.84
C GLU A 78 2.35 6.06 8.30
N SER A 79 2.65 6.00 9.61
CA SER A 79 3.91 6.48 10.19
C SER A 79 5.13 5.75 9.63
N ASP A 80 4.98 4.49 9.25
CA ASP A 80 6.09 3.63 8.84
C ASP A 80 6.35 3.69 7.33
N VAL A 81 5.46 4.34 6.57
CA VAL A 81 5.53 4.46 5.12
C VAL A 81 6.84 5.09 4.67
N LEU A 82 7.32 6.13 5.35
CA LEU A 82 8.56 6.81 4.98
C LEU A 82 9.79 5.91 5.16
N GLU A 83 9.83 5.15 6.25
CA GLU A 83 10.92 4.20 6.50
C GLU A 83 10.92 3.08 5.46
N VAL A 84 9.75 2.53 5.13
CA VAL A 84 9.63 1.49 4.09
C VAL A 84 10.05 2.01 2.71
N GLN A 85 9.66 3.23 2.35
CA GLN A 85 10.14 3.87 1.11
C GLN A 85 11.66 4.00 1.09
N HIS A 86 12.26 4.42 2.21
CA HIS A 86 13.71 4.52 2.35
C HIS A 86 14.42 3.16 2.19
N GLN A 87 13.88 2.09 2.78
CA GLN A 87 14.41 0.73 2.61
C GLN A 87 14.36 0.27 1.14
N ILE A 88 13.24 0.52 0.44
CA ILE A 88 13.12 0.18 -1.00
C ILE A 88 14.12 1.01 -1.82
N LEU A 89 14.35 2.29 -1.51
CA LEU A 89 15.38 3.12 -2.17
C LEU A 89 16.77 2.52 -2.01
N LEU A 90 17.16 2.18 -0.78
CA LEU A 90 18.46 1.59 -0.47
C LEU A 90 18.69 0.31 -1.27
N GLN A 91 17.67 -0.55 -1.35
CA GLN A 91 17.74 -1.78 -2.13
C GLN A 91 17.85 -1.50 -3.64
N HIS A 92 17.04 -0.58 -4.17
CA HIS A 92 17.10 -0.18 -5.57
C HIS A 92 18.50 0.32 -5.94
N MET A 93 19.11 1.16 -5.11
CA MET A 93 20.48 1.66 -5.32
C MET A 93 21.51 0.55 -5.29
N ARG A 94 21.44 -0.41 -4.35
CA ARG A 94 22.37 -1.55 -4.29
C ARG A 94 22.38 -2.37 -5.58
N PHE A 95 21.20 -2.66 -6.11
CA PHE A 95 21.08 -3.42 -7.37
C PHE A 95 21.62 -2.65 -8.58
N HIS A 96 21.35 -1.34 -8.66
CA HIS A 96 21.80 -0.52 -9.81
C HIS A 96 23.27 -0.07 -9.71
N SER A 97 23.91 -0.20 -8.54
CA SER A 97 25.35 0.09 -8.37
C SER A 97 26.23 -1.11 -8.72
N SER A 98 25.63 -2.27 -8.99
CA SER A 98 26.32 -3.54 -9.27
C SER A 98 26.24 -3.95 -10.75
N SER A 99 25.95 -3.01 -11.65
CA SER A 99 25.83 -3.23 -13.10
C SER A 99 26.67 -2.24 -13.89
#